data_AF-A0A967FFA1-F1
#
_entry.id   AF-A0A967FFA1-F1
#
_cell.length_a   1.000
_cell.length_b   1.000
_cell.length_c   1.000
_cell.angle_alpha   90.00
_cell.angle_beta   90.00
_cell.angle_gamma   90.00
#
_symmetry.space_group_name_H-M   'P 1'
#
loop_
_entity.id
_entity.type
_entity.pdbx_description
1 polymer ?
#
loop_
_entity_poly.entity_id
_entity_poly.type
_entity_poly.pdbx_seq_one_letter_code
_entity_poly.pdbx_strand_id
1 'polypeptide(L)' 'ARFVLGAFCPFYLAWGWDNRTVYCRVPAERGSGTRVENRAPCASANPYLAMAAVLAAGLDGIQNKIDPGEPA' A
#
# COMPACT_ATOMS: atom_id res chain seq x y z
N ALA A 1 -8.03 -17.73 5.66
CA ALA A 1 -7.76 -16.29 5.87
C ALA A 1 -6.73 -15.83 4.83
N ARG A 2 -6.85 -14.61 4.26
CA ARG A 2 -5.93 -14.12 3.20
C ARG A 2 -4.57 -13.66 3.74
N PHE A 3 -4.56 -12.99 4.89
CA PHE A 3 -3.35 -12.50 5.55
C PHE A 3 -2.66 -13.62 6.34
N VAL A 4 -1.95 -14.50 5.61
CA VAL A 4 -1.22 -15.64 6.17
C VAL A 4 0.20 -15.66 5.59
N LEU A 5 1.19 -16.03 6.40
CA LEU A 5 2.57 -16.18 5.96
C LEU A 5 2.67 -17.17 4.79
N GLY A 6 3.44 -16.81 3.76
CA GLY A 6 3.62 -17.62 2.55
C GLY A 6 2.47 -17.56 1.53
N ALA A 7 1.37 -16.87 1.80
CA ALA A 7 0.21 -16.79 0.90
C ALA A 7 0.33 -15.70 -0.19
N PHE A 8 1.53 -15.15 -0.42
CA PHE A 8 1.81 -14.04 -1.36
C PHE A 8 0.97 -12.76 -1.14
N CYS A 9 0.33 -12.67 0.03
CA CYS A 9 -0.40 -11.51 0.52
C CYS A 9 0.57 -10.60 1.32
N PRO A 10 0.38 -9.26 1.30
CA PRO A 10 1.12 -8.38 2.21
C PRO A 10 0.92 -8.84 3.67
N PHE A 11 2.00 -9.21 4.35
CA PHE A 11 1.97 -9.62 5.75
C PHE A 11 2.58 -8.56 6.67
N TYR A 12 3.58 -7.84 6.17
CA TYR A 12 4.25 -6.78 6.92
C TYR A 12 3.59 -5.44 6.68
N LEU A 13 3.27 -4.73 7.76
CA LEU A 13 2.85 -3.33 7.73
C LEU A 13 4.08 -2.44 7.49
N ALA A 14 4.55 -2.43 6.25
CA ALA A 14 5.70 -1.68 5.79
C ALA A 14 5.47 -1.19 4.36
N TRP A 15 6.41 -0.38 3.86
CA TRP A 15 6.51 0.00 2.46
C TRP A 15 7.88 -0.35 1.90
N GLY A 16 8.02 -0.45 0.58
CA GLY A 16 9.30 -0.84 -0.03
C GLY A 16 9.34 -0.77 -1.55
N TRP A 17 10.55 -0.79 -2.10
CA TRP A 17 10.83 -0.73 -3.54
C TRP A 17 10.68 -2.08 -4.20
N ASP A 18 9.78 -2.19 -5.16
CA ASP A 18 9.44 -3.42 -5.87
C ASP A 18 9.14 -4.65 -4.96
N ASN A 19 8.93 -4.42 -3.66
CA ASN A 19 8.82 -5.46 -2.67
C ASN A 19 7.38 -6.00 -2.61
N ARG A 20 7.21 -7.30 -2.87
CA ARG A 20 5.89 -7.96 -2.90
C ARG A 20 5.50 -8.64 -1.59
N THR A 21 6.18 -8.35 -0.48
CA THR A 21 5.79 -8.82 0.86
C THR A 21 5.22 -7.70 1.74
N VAL A 22 5.44 -6.45 1.34
CA VAL A 22 5.00 -5.24 2.04
C VAL A 22 3.59 -4.81 1.62
N TYR A 23 2.96 -4.03 2.50
CA TYR A 23 1.61 -3.51 2.36
C TYR A 23 1.51 -2.45 1.25
N CYS A 24 2.45 -1.51 1.23
CA CYS A 24 2.57 -0.44 0.24
C CYS A 24 3.81 -0.67 -0.62
N ARG A 25 3.64 -1.09 -1.87
CA ARG A 25 4.76 -1.29 -2.80
C ARG A 25 4.94 -0.07 -3.69
N VAL A 26 6.19 0.33 -3.93
CA VAL A 26 6.52 1.29 -4.98
C VAL A 26 7.14 0.51 -6.14
N PRO A 27 6.42 0.30 -7.26
CA PRO A 27 6.94 -0.42 -8.43
C PRO A 27 8.20 0.24 -9.00
N ALA A 28 8.95 -0.47 -9.84
CA ALA A 28 10.19 0.05 -10.43
C ALA A 28 9.95 1.18 -11.47
N GLU A 29 8.75 1.28 -12.05
CA GLU A 29 8.44 2.28 -13.06
C GLU A 29 8.55 3.72 -12.52
N ARG A 30 9.08 4.61 -13.36
CA ARG A 30 9.31 6.04 -13.04
C ARG A 30 8.69 6.94 -14.11
N GLY A 31 8.69 8.25 -13.87
CA GLY A 31 8.05 9.24 -14.74
C GLY A 31 6.52 9.22 -14.55
N SER A 32 5.77 9.23 -15.65
CA SER A 32 4.29 9.19 -15.62
C SER A 32 3.71 7.92 -15.00
N GLY A 33 4.50 6.83 -14.92
CA GLY A 33 4.10 5.58 -14.29
C GLY A 33 4.35 5.49 -12.78
N THR A 34 4.91 6.53 -12.16
CA THR A 34 5.26 6.53 -10.73
C THR A 34 3.98 6.46 -9.89
N ARG A 35 3.89 5.43 -9.03
CA ARG A 35 2.70 5.16 -8.22
C ARG A 35 3.03 4.36 -6.97
N VAL A 36 2.10 4.35 -6.01
CA VAL A 36 2.12 3.47 -4.85
C VAL A 36 1.01 2.42 -5.02
N GLU A 37 1.37 1.15 -4.89
CA GLU A 37 0.46 0.02 -4.95
C GLU A 37 0.05 -0.37 -3.52
N ASN A 38 -1.21 -0.11 -3.15
CA ASN A 38 -1.80 -0.65 -1.92
C ASN A 38 -2.30 -2.07 -2.17
N ARG A 39 -1.69 -3.05 -1.49
CA ARG A 39 -1.91 -4.48 -1.77
C ARG A 39 -2.94 -5.14 -0.85
N ALA A 40 -3.54 -4.38 0.06
CA ALA A 40 -4.42 -4.90 1.09
C ALA A 40 -5.88 -5.11 0.70
N PRO A 41 -6.52 -4.28 -0.16
CA PRO A 41 -7.86 -4.57 -0.63
C PRO A 41 -7.94 -5.94 -1.33
N CYS A 42 -9.06 -6.65 -1.17
CA CYS A 42 -9.41 -7.86 -1.92
C CYS A 42 -10.68 -7.63 -2.73
N ALA A 43 -11.03 -8.59 -3.59
CA ALA A 43 -12.22 -8.54 -4.43
C ALA A 43 -13.55 -8.39 -3.66
N SER A 44 -13.58 -8.73 -2.36
CA SER A 44 -14.75 -8.54 -1.50
C SER A 44 -14.87 -7.13 -0.90
N ALA A 45 -13.89 -6.26 -1.10
CA ALA A 45 -13.96 -4.89 -0.61
C ALA A 45 -14.92 -4.07 -1.48
N ASN A 46 -15.72 -3.21 -0.86
CA ASN A 46 -16.48 -2.20 -1.59
C ASN A 46 -15.47 -1.22 -2.24
N PRO A 47 -15.42 -1.09 -3.57
CA PRO A 47 -14.40 -0.31 -4.26
C PRO A 47 -14.46 1.18 -3.90
N TYR A 48 -15.66 1.71 -3.67
CA TYR A 48 -15.84 3.12 -3.30
C TYR A 48 -15.28 3.40 -1.91
N LEU A 49 -15.60 2.55 -0.93
CA LEU A 49 -15.11 2.71 0.43
C LEU A 49 -13.60 2.47 0.51
N ALA A 50 -13.08 1.48 -0.22
CA ALA A 50 -11.66 1.21 -0.28
C ALA A 50 -10.88 2.40 -0.85
N MET A 51 -11.34 2.97 -1.98
CA MET A 51 -10.70 4.13 -2.59
C MET A 51 -10.79 5.37 -1.69
N ALA A 52 -11.95 5.63 -1.10
CA ALA A 52 -12.15 6.76 -0.19
C ALA A 52 -11.24 6.66 1.04
N ALA A 53 -11.14 5.49 1.67
CA ALA A 53 -10.28 5.27 2.83
C ALA A 53 -8.79 5.47 2.51
N VAL A 54 -8.32 4.94 1.37
CA VAL A 54 -6.93 5.11 0.94
C VAL A 54 -6.60 6.57 0.65
N LEU A 55 -7.50 7.29 -0.03
CA LEU A 55 -7.33 8.70 -0.31
C LEU A 55 -7.30 9.53 0.98
N ALA A 56 -8.24 9.29 1.91
CA ALA A 56 -8.30 9.98 3.19
C ALA A 56 -7.02 9.78 4.01
N ALA A 57 -6.54 8.54 4.14
CA ALA A 57 -5.31 8.23 4.87
C ALA A 57 -4.07 8.86 4.21
N GLY A 58 -3.99 8.84 2.87
CA GLY A 58 -2.88 9.48 2.14
C GLY A 58 -2.87 10.99 2.31
N LEU A 59 -4.04 11.64 2.25
CA LEU A 59 -4.16 13.08 2.48
C LEU A 59 -3.80 13.47 3.91
N ASP A 60 -4.25 12.71 4.90
CA ASP A 60 -3.90 12.93 6.31
C ASP A 60 -2.39 12.84 6.53
N GLY A 61 -1.74 11.82 5.96
CA GLY A 61 -0.28 11.67 6.02
C GLY A 61 0.49 12.84 5.41
N ILE A 62 0.00 13.38 4.29
CA ILE A 62 0.58 14.57 3.65
C ILE A 62 0.40 15.81 4.53
N GLN A 63 -0.82 16.04 5.03
CA GLN A 63 -1.16 17.22 5.84
C GLN A 63 -0.36 17.25 7.15
N ASN A 64 -0.24 16.10 7.80
CA ASN A 64 0.45 15.94 9.07
C ASN A 64 1.95 15.65 8.92
N LYS A 65 2.47 15.57 7.67
CA LYS A 65 3.87 15.26 7.34
C LYS A 65 4.37 14.01 8.06
N ILE A 66 3.57 12.95 8.04
CA ILE A 66 3.89 11.68 8.70
C ILE A 66 5.05 11.02 7.96
N ASP A 67 6.12 10.71 8.68
CA ASP A 67 7.26 9.95 8.16
C ASP A 67 6.85 8.46 8.00
N PRO A 68 6.90 7.88 6.79
CA PRO A 68 6.61 6.47 6.58
C PRO A 68 7.72 5.53 7.10
N GLY A 69 8.85 6.09 7.57
CA GLY A 69 10.02 5.34 8.00
C GLY A 69 10.84 4.78 6.83
N GLU A 70 11.86 3.99 7.17
CA GLU A 70 12.73 3.38 6.17
C GLU A 70 12.00 2.32 5.33
N PRO A 71 12.29 2.22 4.01
CA PRO A 71 11.75 1.16 3.17
C PRO A 71 12.30 -0.21 3.57
N ALA A 72 11.43 -1.23 3.49
CA ALA A 72 11.74 -2.63 3.75
C ALA A 72 12.05 -3.45 2.49
#